data_AF-A0A966S4A6-F1
#
_entry.id   AF-A0A966S4A6-F1
#
_cell.length_a   1.000
_cell.length_b   1.000
_cell.length_c   1.000
_cell.angle_alpha   90.00
_cell.angle_beta   90.00
_cell.angle_gamma   90.00
#
_symmetry.space_group_name_H-M   'P 1'
#
loop_
_entity.id
_entity.type
_entity.pdbx_description
1 polymer ?
#
loop_
_entity_poly.entity_id
_entity_poly.type
_entity_poly.pdbx_seq_one_letter_code
_entity_poly.pdbx_strand_id
1 'polypeptide(L)'
;MEVHHKHHIPKKWSEYITEFFMLFSAVTLGFFAENMREHYIERHRESEYMESLLSDLKKDTIEYNNATQYIDRQIKGIDTTLQILEKNSWTKEEIKKLYLINLGILGNRGSEVNTSTSAQLKNAGGLRLIKSNEINNLLSEYWTKNEFLEKYEDIVGDLKLKARDQSYRIYNQFKYKNLVEGSGERGVMEDATLLTNDRIVIIEFANRLSHIKNSMQNVQRWIFTQQKENATKLISAIEKTYSK
;
A
#
# COMPACT_ATOMS: atom_id res chain seq x y z
N MET A 1 -47.65 28.53 -60.31
CA MET A 1 -47.63 28.63 -58.83
C MET A 1 -47.07 29.99 -58.50
N GLU A 2 -47.93 30.96 -58.20
CA GLU A 2 -47.49 32.29 -57.77
C GLU A 2 -47.03 32.21 -56.31
N VAL A 3 -45.74 32.43 -56.10
CA VAL A 3 -45.14 32.50 -54.78
C VAL A 3 -45.36 33.93 -54.29
N HIS A 4 -46.39 34.15 -53.46
CA HIS A 4 -46.57 35.42 -52.78
C HIS A 4 -45.36 35.67 -51.86
N HIS A 5 -44.43 36.52 -52.30
CA HIS A 5 -43.40 37.07 -51.43
C HIS A 5 -44.09 37.94 -50.38
N LYS A 6 -44.23 37.43 -49.16
CA LYS A 6 -44.64 38.23 -48.01
C LYS A 6 -43.68 39.42 -47.92
N HIS A 7 -44.24 40.62 -48.01
CA HIS A 7 -43.50 41.86 -47.90
C HIS A 7 -42.88 41.90 -46.49
N HIS A 8 -41.57 41.67 -46.39
CA HIS A 8 -40.86 41.80 -45.13
C HIS A 8 -40.81 43.28 -44.78
N ILE A 9 -41.69 43.69 -43.86
CA ILE A 9 -41.60 45.01 -43.22
C ILE A 9 -40.21 45.06 -42.56
N PRO A 10 -39.36 46.04 -42.89
CA PRO A 10 -38.03 46.13 -42.30
C PRO A 10 -38.16 46.30 -40.78
N LYS A 11 -37.47 45.43 -40.04
CA LYS A 11 -37.49 45.43 -38.57
C LYS A 11 -37.08 46.79 -38.03
N LYS A 12 -37.77 47.24 -36.99
CA LYS A 12 -37.38 48.47 -36.28
C LYS A 12 -36.06 48.25 -35.56
N TRP A 13 -35.22 49.28 -35.46
CA TRP A 13 -33.93 49.18 -34.76
C TRP A 13 -34.04 48.64 -33.32
N SER A 14 -35.14 48.93 -32.64
CA SER A 14 -35.48 48.36 -31.32
C SER A 14 -35.59 46.84 -31.33
N GLU A 15 -36.12 46.23 -32.40
CA GLU A 15 -36.26 44.78 -32.53
C GLU A 15 -34.89 44.09 -32.65
N TYR A 16 -33.94 44.70 -33.38
CA TYR A 16 -32.57 44.18 -33.45
C TYR A 16 -31.85 44.20 -32.11
N ILE A 17 -32.07 45.24 -31.30
CA ILE A 17 -31.50 45.31 -29.94
C ILE A 17 -32.12 44.25 -29.04
N THR A 18 -33.44 44.08 -29.08
CA THR A 18 -34.11 43.05 -28.30
C THR A 18 -33.68 41.64 -28.73
N GLU A 19 -33.51 41.39 -30.04
CA GLU A 19 -32.97 40.13 -30.56
C GLU A 19 -31.52 39.89 -30.13
N PHE A 20 -30.67 40.93 -30.17
CA PHE A 20 -29.31 40.85 -29.64
C PHE A 20 -29.32 40.47 -28.16
N PHE A 21 -30.08 41.17 -27.32
CA PHE A 21 -30.14 40.85 -25.89
C PHE A 21 -30.74 39.48 -25.61
N MET A 22 -31.72 39.03 -26.40
CA MET A 22 -32.28 37.68 -26.27
C MET A 22 -31.21 36.61 -26.56
N LEU A 23 -30.55 36.70 -27.72
CA LEU A 23 -29.53 35.74 -28.14
C LEU A 23 -28.30 35.79 -27.23
N PHE A 24 -27.83 37.00 -26.91
CA PHE A 24 -26.73 37.22 -25.98
C PHE A 24 -27.06 36.63 -24.61
N SER A 25 -28.21 36.96 -24.02
CA SER A 25 -28.63 36.42 -22.73
C SER A 25 -28.77 34.90 -22.76
N ALA A 26 -29.34 34.33 -23.82
CA ALA A 26 -29.49 32.88 -23.94
C ALA A 26 -28.14 32.15 -23.93
N VAL A 27 -27.15 32.64 -24.71
CA VAL A 27 -25.81 32.06 -24.75
C VAL A 27 -25.06 32.29 -23.42
N THR A 28 -25.12 33.50 -22.88
CA THR A 28 -24.45 33.85 -21.62
C THR A 28 -25.00 33.07 -20.44
N LEU A 29 -26.33 32.95 -20.30
CA LEU A 29 -26.96 32.15 -19.24
C LEU A 29 -26.69 30.65 -19.44
N GLY A 30 -26.70 30.15 -20.68
CA GLY A 30 -26.30 28.77 -20.97
C GLY A 30 -24.88 28.48 -20.51
N PHE A 31 -23.93 29.38 -20.80
CA PHE A 31 -22.55 29.27 -20.33
C PHE A 31 -22.46 29.31 -18.79
N PHE A 32 -23.16 30.23 -18.12
CA PHE A 32 -23.17 30.30 -16.66
C PHE A 32 -23.81 29.07 -16.01
N ALA A 33 -24.91 28.56 -16.56
CA ALA A 33 -25.58 27.36 -16.07
C ALA A 33 -24.66 26.13 -16.20
N GLU A 34 -23.95 25.99 -17.33
CA GLU A 34 -22.98 24.91 -17.53
C GLU A 34 -21.82 25.01 -16.54
N ASN A 35 -21.23 26.20 -16.36
CA ASN A 35 -20.15 26.43 -15.41
C ASN A 35 -20.57 26.11 -13.96
N MET A 36 -21.77 26.53 -13.56
CA MET A 36 -22.31 26.22 -12.23
C MET A 36 -22.57 24.72 -12.05
N ARG A 37 -23.13 24.06 -13.08
CA ARG A 37 -23.37 22.62 -13.08
C ARG A 37 -22.07 21.84 -12.97
N GLU A 38 -21.05 22.21 -13.73
CA GLU A 38 -19.72 21.58 -13.70
C GLU A 38 -19.10 21.69 -12.30
N HIS A 39 -19.08 22.89 -11.72
CA HIS A 39 -18.58 23.10 -10.37
C HIS A 39 -19.34 22.28 -9.31
N TYR A 40 -20.67 22.16 -9.43
CA TYR A 40 -21.45 21.33 -8.53
C TYR A 40 -21.06 19.85 -8.63
N ILE A 41 -20.95 19.32 -9.85
CA ILE A 41 -20.57 17.93 -10.10
C ILE A 41 -19.14 17.65 -9.61
N GLU A 42 -18.19 18.55 -9.87
CA GLU A 42 -16.81 18.42 -9.40
C GLU A 42 -16.74 18.35 -7.87
N ARG A 43 -17.50 19.19 -7.16
CA ARG A 43 -17.54 19.18 -5.69
C ARG A 43 -18.20 17.93 -5.11
N HIS A 44 -19.24 17.43 -5.76
CA HIS A 44 -19.87 16.18 -5.34
C HIS A 44 -18.91 15.00 -5.48
N ARG A 45 -18.23 14.88 -6.64
CA ARG A 45 -17.21 13.86 -6.88
C ARG A 45 -16.05 13.97 -5.90
N GLU A 46 -15.54 15.18 -5.65
CA GLU A 46 -14.49 15.43 -4.65
C GLU A 46 -14.87 14.85 -3.28
N SER A 47 -16.12 15.03 -2.83
CA SER A 47 -16.61 14.48 -1.56
C SER A 47 -16.62 12.95 -1.56
N GLU A 48 -17.19 12.32 -2.60
CA GLU A 48 -17.25 10.84 -2.72
C GLU A 48 -15.84 10.23 -2.74
N TYR A 49 -14.88 10.91 -3.38
CA TYR A 49 -13.49 10.50 -3.39
C TYR A 49 -12.85 10.59 -2.02
N MET A 50 -13.08 11.68 -1.27
CA MET A 50 -12.52 11.83 0.08
C MET A 50 -13.07 10.78 1.04
N GLU A 51 -14.35 10.42 0.92
CA GLU A 51 -14.95 9.34 1.69
C GLU A 51 -14.32 7.97 1.38
N SER A 52 -14.14 7.66 0.09
CA SER A 52 -13.50 6.42 -0.36
C SER A 52 -12.04 6.35 0.09
N LEU A 53 -11.29 7.44 -0.09
CA LEU A 53 -9.89 7.56 0.33
C LEU A 53 -9.76 7.41 1.84
N LEU A 54 -10.66 7.98 2.63
CA LEU A 54 -10.66 7.83 4.08
C LEU A 54 -10.85 6.36 4.50
N SER A 55 -11.75 5.64 3.83
CA SER A 55 -11.95 4.21 4.07
C SER A 55 -10.68 3.40 3.80
N ASP A 56 -10.00 3.69 2.69
CA ASP A 56 -8.77 3.02 2.29
C ASP A 56 -7.62 3.32 3.25
N LEU A 57 -7.42 4.58 3.60
CA LEU A 57 -6.37 4.97 4.57
C LEU A 57 -6.58 4.30 5.93
N LYS A 58 -7.84 4.15 6.38
CA LYS A 58 -8.14 3.43 7.64
C LYS A 58 -7.72 1.96 7.55
N LYS A 59 -7.98 1.28 6.42
CA LYS A 59 -7.50 -0.09 6.20
C LYS A 59 -5.97 -0.16 6.13
N ASP A 60 -5.34 0.76 5.41
CA ASP A 60 -3.89 0.83 5.27
C ASP A 60 -3.22 0.98 6.65
N THR A 61 -3.77 1.79 7.58
CA THR A 61 -3.19 1.92 8.93
C THR A 61 -3.21 0.62 9.75
N ILE A 62 -4.24 -0.22 9.56
CA ILE A 62 -4.34 -1.54 10.18
C ILE A 62 -3.29 -2.46 9.55
N GLU A 63 -3.14 -2.42 8.23
CA GLU A 63 -2.18 -3.24 7.51
C GLU A 63 -0.73 -2.91 7.91
N TYR A 64 -0.35 -1.63 7.95
CA TYR A 64 0.99 -1.22 8.42
C TYR A 64 1.28 -1.66 9.85
N ASN A 65 0.26 -1.65 10.72
CA ASN A 65 0.40 -2.13 12.08
C ASN A 65 0.62 -3.65 12.12
N ASN A 66 -0.17 -4.41 11.35
CA ASN A 66 -0.01 -5.84 11.22
C ASN A 66 1.37 -6.21 10.65
N ALA A 67 1.86 -5.44 9.67
CA ALA A 67 3.16 -5.65 9.02
C ALA A 67 4.30 -5.44 10.00
N THR A 68 4.24 -4.35 10.76
CA THR A 68 5.19 -4.06 11.85
C THR A 68 5.24 -5.21 12.86
N GLN A 69 4.09 -5.72 13.31
CA GLN A 69 4.04 -6.85 14.26
C GLN A 69 4.58 -8.16 13.66
N TYR A 70 4.36 -8.38 12.36
CA TYR A 70 4.91 -9.53 11.67
C TYR A 70 6.44 -9.44 11.59
N ILE A 71 6.98 -8.29 11.20
CA ILE A 71 8.42 -8.01 11.17
C ILE A 71 9.04 -8.21 12.56
N ASP A 72 8.39 -7.72 13.63
CA ASP A 72 8.85 -7.89 15.01
C ASP A 72 8.95 -9.36 15.43
N ARG A 73 8.01 -10.20 14.99
CA ARG A 73 8.09 -11.65 15.21
C ARG A 73 9.24 -12.30 14.44
N GLN A 74 9.48 -11.88 13.20
CA GLN A 74 10.60 -12.40 12.40
C GLN A 74 11.95 -12.02 13.02
N ILE A 75 12.12 -10.77 13.44
CA ILE A 75 13.34 -10.29 14.12
C ILE A 75 13.63 -11.14 15.36
N LYS A 76 12.63 -11.35 16.24
CA LYS A 76 12.78 -12.20 17.44
C LYS A 76 13.14 -13.64 17.11
N GLY A 77 12.55 -14.21 16.06
CA GLY A 77 12.89 -15.55 15.59
C GLY A 77 14.32 -15.64 15.06
N ILE A 78 14.76 -14.62 14.31
CA ILE A 78 16.14 -14.53 13.83
C ILE A 78 17.12 -14.39 15.00
N ASP A 79 16.85 -13.52 15.97
CA ASP A 79 17.70 -13.37 17.17
C ASP A 79 17.88 -14.70 17.89
N THR A 80 16.77 -15.42 18.10
CA THR A 80 16.80 -16.74 18.73
C THR A 80 17.63 -17.74 17.91
N THR A 81 17.51 -17.70 16.59
CA THR A 81 18.29 -18.56 15.68
C THR A 81 19.78 -18.27 15.80
N LEU A 82 20.16 -16.99 15.74
CA LEU A 82 21.56 -16.56 15.86
C LEU A 82 22.18 -16.97 17.20
N GLN A 83 21.46 -16.75 18.30
CA GLN A 83 21.89 -17.16 19.65
C GLN A 83 22.13 -18.67 19.78
N ILE A 84 21.29 -19.48 19.14
CA ILE A 84 21.48 -20.93 19.14
C ILE A 84 22.69 -21.28 18.27
N LEU A 85 22.74 -20.82 17.02
CA LEU A 85 23.81 -21.17 16.07
C LEU A 85 25.21 -20.76 16.57
N GLU A 86 25.33 -19.67 17.34
CA GLU A 86 26.59 -19.23 17.94
C GLU A 86 27.21 -20.27 18.90
N LYS A 87 26.39 -21.11 19.55
CA LYS A 87 26.87 -22.12 20.51
C LYS A 87 27.76 -23.18 19.87
N ASN A 88 27.62 -23.44 18.57
CA ASN A 88 28.37 -24.44 17.81
C ASN A 88 28.29 -25.88 18.37
N SER A 89 27.33 -26.15 19.26
CA SER A 89 26.95 -27.44 19.81
C SER A 89 25.52 -27.30 20.32
N TRP A 90 24.60 -28.16 19.86
CA TRP A 90 23.16 -27.98 20.05
C TRP A 90 22.51 -29.22 20.66
N THR A 91 21.59 -29.00 21.59
CA THR A 91 20.72 -30.06 22.10
C THR A 91 19.66 -30.44 21.06
N LYS A 92 18.99 -31.57 21.28
CA LYS A 92 17.87 -32.00 20.41
C LYS A 92 16.74 -30.97 20.40
N GLU A 93 16.47 -30.37 21.54
CA GLU A 93 15.45 -29.34 21.76
C GLU A 93 15.79 -28.06 20.99
N GLU A 94 17.07 -27.67 20.98
CA GLU A 94 17.55 -26.53 20.20
C GLU A 94 17.44 -26.79 18.70
N ILE A 95 17.80 -28.00 18.24
CA ILE A 95 17.62 -28.39 16.83
C ILE A 95 16.13 -28.31 16.45
N LYS A 96 15.22 -28.90 17.22
CA LYS A 96 13.77 -28.79 16.95
C LYS A 96 13.31 -27.33 16.90
N LYS A 97 13.79 -26.50 17.82
CA LYS A 97 13.47 -25.07 17.85
C LYS A 97 13.96 -24.35 16.60
N LEU A 98 15.18 -24.63 16.13
CA LEU A 98 15.71 -24.10 14.86
C LEU A 98 14.82 -24.49 13.68
N TYR A 99 14.44 -25.77 13.59
CA TYR A 99 13.52 -26.26 12.56
C TYR A 99 12.19 -25.49 12.56
N LEU A 100 11.53 -25.36 13.72
CA LEU A 100 10.24 -24.66 13.83
C LEU A 100 10.34 -23.19 13.45
N ILE A 101 11.38 -22.50 13.93
CA ILE A 101 11.59 -21.08 13.62
C ILE A 101 11.85 -20.90 12.12
N ASN A 102 12.66 -21.78 11.50
CA ASN A 102 13.01 -21.73 10.09
C ASN A 102 11.80 -21.74 9.13
N LEU A 103 10.66 -22.29 9.55
CA LEU A 103 9.43 -22.27 8.74
C LEU A 103 8.91 -20.85 8.50
N GLY A 104 9.02 -19.95 9.49
CA GLY A 104 8.37 -18.64 9.47
C GLY A 104 9.29 -17.44 9.27
N ILE A 105 10.55 -17.50 9.71
CA ILE A 105 11.41 -16.31 9.79
C ILE A 105 11.81 -15.69 8.45
N LEU A 106 11.74 -16.47 7.36
CA LEU A 106 12.06 -16.02 6.00
C LEU A 106 10.81 -15.88 5.12
N GLY A 107 9.62 -15.89 5.72
CA GLY A 107 8.38 -15.62 4.99
C GLY A 107 8.33 -14.19 4.46
N ASN A 108 7.68 -14.02 3.31
CA ASN A 108 7.29 -12.73 2.78
C ASN A 108 5.76 -12.71 2.66
N ARG A 109 5.12 -11.75 3.30
CA ARG A 109 3.66 -11.56 3.22
C ARG A 109 3.26 -10.48 2.22
N GLY A 110 4.22 -9.65 1.77
CA GLY A 110 3.92 -8.40 1.07
C GLY A 110 3.09 -7.42 1.93
N SER A 111 2.86 -6.23 1.38
CA SER A 111 1.88 -5.29 1.90
C SER A 111 0.71 -5.17 0.94
N GLU A 112 -0.49 -5.50 1.41
CA GLU A 112 -1.71 -5.28 0.65
C GLU A 112 -2.22 -3.85 0.89
N VAL A 113 -1.55 -2.86 0.29
CA VAL A 113 -1.98 -1.47 0.33
C VAL A 113 -3.05 -1.24 -0.73
N ASN A 114 -4.17 -0.59 -0.38
CA ASN A 114 -5.23 -0.37 -1.37
C ASN A 114 -4.79 0.66 -2.43
N THR A 115 -4.70 0.22 -3.69
CA THR A 115 -4.31 1.07 -4.82
C THR A 115 -5.48 1.58 -5.65
N SER A 116 -6.72 1.07 -5.46
CA SER A 116 -7.84 1.36 -6.37
C SER A 116 -8.19 2.85 -6.42
N THR A 117 -8.30 3.50 -5.26
CA THR A 117 -8.61 4.93 -5.15
C THR A 117 -7.45 5.79 -5.64
N SER A 118 -6.21 5.35 -5.38
CA SER A 118 -5.01 6.04 -5.88
C SER A 118 -4.90 6.01 -7.41
N ALA A 119 -5.22 4.87 -8.03
CA ALA A 119 -5.20 4.69 -9.47
C ALA A 119 -6.30 5.51 -10.15
N GLN A 120 -7.50 5.56 -9.56
CA GLN A 120 -8.59 6.42 -10.05
C GLN A 120 -8.19 7.91 -10.00
N LEU A 121 -7.62 8.37 -8.88
CA LEU A 121 -7.23 9.78 -8.73
C LEU A 121 -6.07 10.18 -9.66
N LYS A 122 -5.05 9.31 -9.81
CA LYS A 122 -3.91 9.54 -10.70
C LYS A 122 -4.34 9.54 -12.18
N ASN A 123 -5.17 8.59 -12.61
CA ASN A 123 -5.48 8.38 -14.03
C ASN A 123 -6.68 9.18 -14.52
N ALA A 124 -7.68 9.48 -13.67
CA ALA A 124 -8.88 10.22 -14.07
C ALA A 124 -8.75 11.74 -13.93
N GLY A 125 -7.55 12.26 -13.64
CA GLY A 125 -7.33 13.68 -13.34
C GLY A 125 -7.96 14.14 -12.03
N GLY A 126 -8.33 13.20 -11.15
CA GLY A 126 -9.04 13.46 -9.89
C GLY A 126 -8.25 14.31 -8.90
N LEU A 127 -6.91 14.32 -9.01
CA LEU A 127 -6.06 15.23 -8.24
C LEU A 127 -6.41 16.71 -8.46
N ARG A 128 -6.86 17.09 -9.66
CA ARG A 128 -7.29 18.48 -9.95
C ARG A 128 -8.53 18.87 -9.15
N LEU A 129 -9.34 17.89 -8.74
CA LEU A 129 -10.60 18.13 -8.01
C LEU A 129 -10.32 18.50 -6.55
N ILE A 130 -9.23 18.04 -5.97
CA ILE A 130 -8.86 18.30 -4.58
C ILE A 130 -8.39 19.75 -4.46
N LYS A 131 -9.21 20.62 -3.87
CA LYS A 131 -8.87 22.05 -3.73
C LYS A 131 -7.88 22.35 -2.61
N SER A 132 -7.80 21.48 -1.60
CA SER A 132 -6.91 21.68 -0.46
C SER A 132 -5.45 21.38 -0.83
N ASN A 133 -4.62 22.42 -0.88
CA ASN A 133 -3.17 22.29 -1.11
C ASN A 133 -2.51 21.42 -0.04
N GLU A 134 -2.98 21.48 1.21
CA GLU A 134 -2.47 20.65 2.31
C GLU A 134 -2.71 19.17 2.02
N ILE A 135 -3.93 18.79 1.65
CA ILE A 135 -4.30 17.40 1.33
C ILE A 135 -3.55 16.92 0.09
N ASN A 136 -3.42 17.75 -0.94
CA ASN A 136 -2.64 17.40 -2.14
C ASN A 136 -1.18 17.09 -1.82
N ASN A 137 -0.54 17.89 -0.97
CA ASN A 137 0.84 17.67 -0.56
C ASN A 137 0.99 16.39 0.26
N LEU A 138 0.13 16.19 1.27
CA LEU A 138 0.14 14.99 2.11
C LEU A 138 -0.14 13.71 1.31
N LEU A 139 -1.07 13.77 0.34
CA LEU A 139 -1.40 12.66 -0.54
C LEU A 139 -0.25 12.29 -1.48
N SER A 140 0.40 13.31 -2.05
CA SER A 140 1.57 13.12 -2.92
C SER A 140 2.74 12.49 -2.16
N GLU A 141 2.99 12.97 -0.93
CA GLU A 141 3.99 12.37 -0.05
C GLU A 141 3.63 10.93 0.31
N TYR A 142 2.37 10.68 0.73
CA TYR A 142 1.87 9.35 1.08
C TYR A 142 2.12 8.34 -0.04
N TRP A 143 1.74 8.65 -1.27
CA TRP A 143 1.94 7.74 -2.41
C TRP A 143 3.40 7.53 -2.78
N THR A 144 4.21 8.59 -2.75
CA THR A 144 5.65 8.46 -3.02
C THR A 144 6.33 7.53 -2.01
N LYS A 145 5.91 7.62 -0.74
CA LYS A 145 6.43 6.74 0.33
C LYS A 145 5.93 5.30 0.20
N ASN A 146 4.71 5.08 -0.30
CA ASN A 146 4.22 3.73 -0.61
C ASN A 146 5.03 3.07 -1.74
N GLU A 147 5.33 3.80 -2.81
CA GLU A 147 6.17 3.28 -3.91
C GLU A 147 7.59 2.95 -3.42
N PHE A 148 8.12 3.72 -2.47
CA PHE A 148 9.40 3.41 -1.83
C PHE A 148 9.31 2.17 -0.93
N LEU A 149 8.22 2.02 -0.17
CA LEU A 149 7.98 0.85 0.67
C LEU A 149 7.96 -0.43 -0.18
N GLU A 150 7.18 -0.46 -1.26
CA GLU A 150 7.06 -1.61 -2.17
C GLU A 150 8.43 -2.05 -2.70
N LYS A 151 9.23 -1.10 -3.21
CA LYS A 151 10.60 -1.38 -3.66
C LYS A 151 11.50 -1.93 -2.55
N TYR A 152 11.34 -1.46 -1.32
CA TYR A 152 12.13 -1.95 -0.20
C TYR A 152 11.69 -3.36 0.23
N GLU A 153 10.41 -3.68 0.14
CA GLU A 153 9.89 -5.03 0.37
C GLU A 153 10.50 -6.04 -0.61
N ASP A 154 10.66 -5.68 -1.88
CA ASP A 154 11.33 -6.51 -2.88
C ASP A 154 12.80 -6.80 -2.51
N ILE A 155 13.53 -5.77 -2.07
CA ILE A 155 14.93 -5.90 -1.62
C ILE A 155 15.03 -6.88 -0.45
N VAL A 156 14.17 -6.72 0.57
CA VAL A 156 14.14 -7.64 1.72
C VAL A 156 13.71 -9.04 1.30
N GLY A 157 12.77 -9.15 0.36
CA GLY A 157 12.33 -10.39 -0.25
C GLY A 157 13.49 -11.16 -0.88
N ASP A 158 14.31 -10.51 -1.71
CA ASP A 158 15.49 -11.12 -2.32
C ASP A 158 16.52 -11.59 -1.27
N LEU A 159 16.78 -10.78 -0.24
CA LEU A 159 17.64 -11.20 0.86
C LEU A 159 17.11 -12.45 1.56
N LYS A 160 15.79 -12.51 1.81
CA LYS A 160 15.12 -13.67 2.43
C LYS A 160 15.19 -14.91 1.55
N LEU A 161 14.98 -14.79 0.23
CA LEU A 161 15.12 -15.90 -0.72
C LEU A 161 16.55 -16.46 -0.71
N LYS A 162 17.55 -15.58 -0.71
CA LYS A 162 18.97 -15.96 -0.60
C LYS A 162 19.30 -16.67 0.72
N ALA A 163 18.69 -16.30 1.83
CA ALA A 163 18.84 -17.04 3.08
C ALA A 163 18.08 -18.37 3.06
N ARG A 164 16.91 -18.40 2.41
CA ARG A 164 16.06 -19.60 2.29
C ARG A 164 16.80 -20.69 1.51
N ASP A 165 17.45 -20.33 0.41
CA ASP A 165 18.25 -21.25 -0.38
C ASP A 165 19.38 -21.89 0.45
N GLN A 166 20.14 -21.07 1.20
CA GLN A 166 21.17 -21.58 2.11
C GLN A 166 20.60 -22.51 3.19
N SER A 167 19.37 -22.25 3.66
CA SER A 167 18.72 -23.08 4.67
C SER A 167 18.50 -24.53 4.21
N TYR A 168 18.40 -24.80 2.90
CA TYR A 168 18.21 -26.14 2.36
C TYR A 168 19.42 -27.06 2.58
N ARG A 169 20.61 -26.50 2.79
CA ARG A 169 21.82 -27.25 3.15
C ARG A 169 21.89 -27.60 4.63
N ILE A 170 20.99 -27.03 5.44
CA ILE A 170 21.00 -27.13 6.91
C ILE A 170 19.80 -27.94 7.42
N TYR A 171 18.61 -27.71 6.86
CA TYR A 171 17.35 -28.30 7.35
C TYR A 171 16.78 -29.35 6.39
N ASN A 172 16.50 -30.54 6.92
CA ASN A 172 15.85 -31.62 6.21
C ASN A 172 14.32 -31.44 6.23
N GLN A 173 13.74 -31.10 5.09
CA GLN A 173 12.29 -30.86 4.97
C GLN A 173 11.42 -32.07 5.35
N PHE A 174 11.95 -33.29 5.23
CA PHE A 174 11.24 -34.51 5.63
C PHE A 174 11.13 -34.69 7.15
N LYS A 175 11.79 -33.85 7.96
CA LYS A 175 11.73 -33.89 9.43
C LYS A 175 10.61 -33.05 10.02
N TYR A 176 9.84 -32.34 9.21
CA TYR A 176 8.65 -31.63 9.65
C TYR A 176 7.43 -32.55 9.75
N LYS A 177 6.53 -32.27 10.71
CA LYS A 177 5.25 -32.93 10.89
C LYS A 177 4.11 -31.94 10.66
N ASN A 178 3.03 -32.41 10.03
CA ASN A 178 1.75 -31.71 9.93
C ASN A 178 1.85 -30.28 9.35
N LEU A 179 2.64 -30.10 8.30
CA LEU A 179 2.81 -28.79 7.65
C LEU A 179 1.52 -28.28 7.00
N VAL A 180 0.69 -29.22 6.52
CA VAL A 180 -0.61 -28.94 5.89
C VAL A 180 -1.59 -28.44 6.95
N GLU A 181 -2.30 -27.37 6.65
CA GLU A 181 -3.37 -26.87 7.53
C GLU A 181 -4.42 -27.96 7.78
N GLY A 182 -4.87 -28.07 9.04
CA GLY A 182 -5.82 -29.10 9.47
C GLY A 182 -5.23 -30.50 9.71
N SER A 183 -3.93 -30.72 9.48
CA SER A 183 -3.28 -32.04 9.68
C SER A 183 -2.83 -32.34 11.13
N GLY A 184 -3.24 -31.52 12.10
CA GLY A 184 -2.88 -31.66 13.51
C GLY A 184 -1.78 -30.70 13.96
N GLU A 185 -1.15 -30.97 15.11
CA GLU A 185 -0.13 -30.09 15.69
C GLU A 185 1.13 -30.07 14.80
N ARG A 186 1.51 -28.88 14.32
CA ARG A 186 2.77 -28.66 13.59
C ARG A 186 3.94 -29.01 14.50
N GLY A 187 4.86 -29.83 13.99
CA GLY A 187 5.96 -30.32 14.81
C GLY A 187 7.20 -30.71 14.02
N VAL A 188 8.16 -31.24 14.75
CA VAL A 188 9.43 -31.76 14.22
C VAL A 188 9.60 -33.20 14.74
N MET A 189 10.16 -34.09 13.92
CA MET A 189 10.45 -35.46 14.34
C MET A 189 11.47 -35.51 15.49
N GLU A 190 11.36 -36.53 16.35
CA GLU A 190 12.25 -36.70 17.52
C GLU A 190 13.70 -36.95 17.12
N ASP A 191 13.90 -37.56 15.97
CA ASP A 191 15.20 -37.91 15.38
C ASP A 191 15.71 -36.83 14.41
N ALA A 192 15.13 -35.63 14.44
CA ALA A 192 15.58 -34.54 13.58
C ALA A 192 17.00 -34.11 13.93
N THR A 193 17.87 -34.09 12.92
CA THR A 193 19.23 -33.56 12.97
C THR A 193 19.40 -32.49 11.91
N LEU A 194 20.43 -31.64 12.03
CA LEU A 194 20.85 -30.82 10.90
C LEU A 194 21.49 -31.69 9.82
N LEU A 195 21.39 -31.27 8.56
CA LEU A 195 22.02 -31.94 7.42
C LEU A 195 23.54 -31.77 7.40
N THR A 196 24.05 -30.73 8.07
CA THR A 196 25.48 -30.43 8.13
C THR A 196 25.85 -29.83 9.48
N ASN A 197 27.08 -30.09 9.90
CA ASN A 197 27.77 -29.40 11.00
C ASN A 197 28.96 -28.57 10.49
N ASP A 198 29.05 -28.36 9.16
CA ASP A 198 30.08 -27.53 8.55
C ASP A 198 29.93 -26.07 9.05
N ARG A 199 30.97 -25.61 9.73
CA ARG A 199 31.00 -24.29 10.36
C ARG A 199 30.88 -23.16 9.34
N ILE A 200 31.42 -23.30 8.13
CA ILE A 200 31.35 -22.27 7.09
C ILE A 200 29.90 -22.14 6.62
N VAL A 201 29.21 -23.25 6.37
CA VAL A 201 27.81 -23.25 5.91
C VAL A 201 26.89 -22.58 6.94
N ILE A 202 27.11 -22.88 8.22
CA ILE A 202 26.30 -22.37 9.33
C ILE A 202 26.57 -20.89 9.58
N ILE A 203 27.84 -20.47 9.57
CA ILE A 203 28.21 -19.05 9.69
C ILE A 203 27.65 -18.25 8.52
N GLU A 204 27.71 -18.76 7.29
CA GLU A 204 27.16 -18.06 6.13
C GLU A 204 25.65 -17.85 6.27
N PHE A 205 24.90 -18.86 6.74
CA PHE A 205 23.48 -18.72 7.02
C PHE A 205 23.22 -17.69 8.13
N ALA A 206 23.97 -17.75 9.23
CA ALA A 206 23.87 -16.77 10.32
C ALA A 206 24.17 -15.34 9.84
N ASN A 207 25.16 -15.14 8.98
CA ASN A 207 25.50 -13.83 8.41
C ASN A 207 24.34 -13.29 7.55
N ARG A 208 23.75 -14.14 6.71
CA ARG A 208 22.57 -13.76 5.89
C ARG A 208 21.39 -13.37 6.78
N LEU A 209 21.10 -14.15 7.83
CA LEU A 209 20.05 -13.83 8.79
C LEU A 209 20.31 -12.53 9.54
N SER A 210 21.54 -12.30 10.00
CA SER A 210 21.94 -11.07 10.70
C SER A 210 21.76 -9.84 9.81
N HIS A 211 22.14 -9.94 8.53
CA HIS A 211 21.95 -8.86 7.57
C HIS A 211 20.46 -8.56 7.31
N ILE A 212 19.65 -9.60 7.11
CA ILE A 212 18.18 -9.48 6.98
C ILE A 212 17.60 -8.80 8.22
N LYS A 213 17.98 -9.24 9.43
CA LYS A 213 17.52 -8.65 10.68
C LYS A 213 17.84 -7.16 10.74
N ASN A 214 19.07 -6.77 10.41
CA ASN A 214 19.48 -5.36 10.42
C ASN A 214 18.63 -4.52 9.46
N SER A 215 18.47 -5.00 8.22
CA SER A 215 17.62 -4.36 7.20
C SER A 215 16.17 -4.21 7.66
N MET A 216 15.59 -5.27 8.23
CA MET A 216 14.21 -5.24 8.73
C MET A 216 14.05 -4.31 9.93
N GLN A 217 14.94 -4.39 10.91
CA GLN A 217 14.85 -3.65 12.16
C GLN A 217 15.08 -2.15 11.97
N ASN A 218 16.12 -1.79 11.21
CA ASN A 218 16.58 -0.40 11.12
C ASN A 218 15.94 0.37 9.97
N VAL A 219 15.38 -0.33 8.97
CA VAL A 219 14.83 0.31 7.77
C VAL A 219 13.39 -0.10 7.54
N GLN A 220 13.11 -1.38 7.26
CA GLN A 220 11.76 -1.81 6.87
C GLN A 220 10.70 -1.44 7.92
N ARG A 221 10.96 -1.82 9.18
CA ARG A 221 10.07 -1.54 10.32
C ARG A 221 9.83 -0.04 10.50
N TRP A 222 10.87 0.77 10.33
CA TRP A 222 10.77 2.22 10.43
C TRP A 222 9.91 2.80 9.31
N ILE A 223 10.08 2.34 8.06
CA ILE A 223 9.25 2.76 6.92
C ILE A 223 7.77 2.49 7.21
N PHE A 224 7.42 1.28 7.66
CA PHE A 224 6.03 0.94 8.03
C PHE A 224 5.46 1.83 9.12
N THR A 225 6.25 2.11 10.16
CA THR A 225 5.83 2.97 11.27
C THR A 225 5.56 4.39 10.77
N GLN A 226 6.46 4.95 9.96
CA GLN A 226 6.29 6.27 9.36
C GLN A 226 5.11 6.32 8.41
N GLN A 227 4.88 5.26 7.65
CA GLN A 227 3.77 5.25 6.69
C GLN A 227 2.40 5.21 7.37
N LYS A 228 2.30 4.53 8.52
CA LYS A 228 1.13 4.63 9.40
C LYS A 228 0.90 6.05 9.91
N GLU A 229 1.97 6.75 10.31
CA GLU A 229 1.87 8.15 10.73
C GLU A 229 1.42 9.07 9.59
N ASN A 230 1.97 8.89 8.38
CA ASN A 230 1.59 9.66 7.19
C ASN A 230 0.12 9.43 6.82
N ALA A 231 -0.34 8.18 6.82
CA ALA A 231 -1.76 7.86 6.63
C ALA A 231 -2.64 8.55 7.68
N THR A 232 -2.23 8.53 8.95
CA THR A 232 -2.99 9.13 10.06
C THR A 232 -3.08 10.65 9.90
N LYS A 233 -1.98 11.32 9.53
CA LYS A 233 -1.96 12.77 9.25
C LYS A 233 -2.92 13.12 8.10
N LEU A 234 -2.88 12.34 7.03
CA LEU A 234 -3.76 12.54 5.87
C LEU A 234 -5.24 12.31 6.23
N ILE A 235 -5.56 11.27 6.99
CA ILE A 235 -6.91 11.04 7.55
C ILE A 235 -7.37 12.27 8.32
N SER A 236 -6.57 12.77 9.26
CA SER A 236 -6.94 13.94 10.07
C SER A 236 -7.16 15.20 9.22
N ALA A 237 -6.34 15.42 8.19
CA ALA A 237 -6.50 16.55 7.28
C ALA A 237 -7.79 16.47 6.44
N ILE A 238 -8.11 15.26 5.94
CA ILE A 238 -9.35 14.99 5.20
C ILE A 238 -10.56 15.19 6.12
N GLU A 239 -10.56 14.56 7.30
CA GLU A 239 -11.66 14.68 8.26
C GLU A 239 -11.87 16.15 8.67
N LYS A 240 -10.82 16.92 8.94
CA LYS A 240 -10.94 18.35 9.25
C LYS A 240 -11.55 19.18 8.11
N THR A 241 -11.26 18.83 6.86
CA THR A 241 -11.69 19.62 5.68
C THR A 241 -13.07 19.23 5.18
N TYR A 242 -13.46 17.96 5.31
CA TYR A 242 -14.67 17.41 4.72
C TYR A 242 -15.70 16.87 5.74
N SER A 243 -15.38 16.83 7.04
CA SER A 243 -16.42 16.56 8.06
C SER A 243 -17.33 17.77 8.18
N LYS A 244 -18.63 17.54 7.93
CA LYS A 244 -19.71 18.49 8.24
C LYS A 244 -20.17 18.33 9.68
#